data_AF-A0A819ZX43-F1
#
_entry.id   AF-A0A819ZX43-F1
#
_cell.length_a   1.000
_cell.length_b   1.000
_cell.length_c   1.000
_cell.angle_alpha   90.00
_cell.angle_beta   90.00
_cell.angle_gamma   90.00
#
_symmetry.space_group_name_H-M   'P 1'
#
loop_
_entity.id
_entity.type
_entity.pdbx_description
1 polymer ?
#
loop_
_entity_poly.entity_id
_entity_poly.type
_entity_poly.pdbx_seq_one_letter_code
_entity_poly.pdbx_strand_id
1 'polypeptide(L)'
;MLIPRFSLTQTSTQLLITIRCPYVKFSSSSNEENNGIETDLPSPNEFYFACKPYYLHLYLPGRVIDKDASNYKYDIDTSSF
;
A
#
# COMPACT_ATOMS: atom_id res chain seq x y z
N MET A 1 -8.48 -12.97 -4.18
CA MET A 1 -7.98 -11.63 -3.81
C MET A 1 -8.80 -10.59 -4.54
N LEU A 2 -9.08 -9.45 -3.89
CA LEU A 2 -9.79 -8.32 -4.47
C LEU A 2 -8.79 -7.29 -4.98
N ILE A 3 -9.07 -6.66 -6.12
CA ILE A 3 -8.29 -5.52 -6.60
C ILE A 3 -8.89 -4.27 -5.95
N PRO A 4 -8.15 -3.54 -5.10
CA PRO A 4 -8.65 -2.32 -4.49
C PRO A 4 -8.78 -1.21 -5.53
N ARG A 5 -9.65 -0.23 -5.25
CA ARG A 5 -9.63 1.03 -6.01
C ARG A 5 -8.42 1.83 -5.53
N PHE A 6 -7.64 2.38 -6.45
CA PHE A 6 -6.48 3.20 -6.12
C PHE A 6 -6.40 4.46 -6.97
N SER A 7 -5.61 5.43 -6.51
CA SER A 7 -5.24 6.62 -7.26
C SER A 7 -3.76 6.93 -7.09
N LEU A 8 -3.13 7.42 -8.15
CA LEU A 8 -1.75 7.87 -8.14
C LEU A 8 -1.71 9.39 -8.28
N THR A 9 -0.97 10.05 -7.41
CA THR A 9 -0.63 11.47 -7.53
C THR A 9 0.87 11.62 -7.32
N GLN A 10 1.50 12.58 -7.98
CA GLN A 10 2.94 12.78 -7.85
C GLN A 10 3.28 14.26 -7.66
N THR A 11 4.32 14.51 -6.91
CA THR A 11 5.00 15.81 -6.80
C THR A 11 6.32 15.73 -7.58
N SER A 12 7.15 16.77 -7.49
CA SER A 12 8.49 16.75 -8.07
C SER A 12 9.46 15.77 -7.39
N THR A 13 9.11 15.27 -6.20
CA THR A 13 10.01 14.44 -5.37
C THR A 13 9.41 13.12 -4.92
N GLN A 14 8.09 12.97 -4.95
CA GLN A 14 7.39 11.83 -4.35
C GLN A 14 6.23 11.35 -5.22
N LEU A 15 6.01 10.03 -5.20
CA LEU A 15 4.80 9.38 -5.72
C LEU A 15 3.93 9.00 -4.52
N LEU A 16 2.68 9.45 -4.51
CA LEU A 16 1.66 9.09 -3.53
C LEU A 16 0.65 8.13 -4.17
N ILE A 17 0.55 6.94 -3.61
CA ILE A 17 -0.40 5.88 -4.00
C ILE A 17 -1.44 5.79 -2.90
N THR A 18 -2.69 6.15 -3.20
CA THR A 18 -3.82 6.02 -2.27
C THR A 18 -4.60 4.77 -2.60
N ILE A 19 -4.80 3.88 -1.62
CA ILE A 19 -5.44 2.57 -1.84
C ILE A 19 -6.67 2.45 -0.95
N ARG A 20 -7.86 2.37 -1.56
CA ARG A 20 -9.14 2.25 -0.86
C ARG A 20 -9.43 0.80 -0.50
N CYS A 21 -9.49 0.50 0.79
CA CYS A 21 -9.62 -0.83 1.36
C CYS A 21 -10.73 -0.89 2.45
N PRO A 22 -12.03 -0.77 2.10
CA PRO A 22 -13.14 -0.72 3.08
C PRO A 22 -13.44 -2.07 3.75
N TYR A 23 -13.00 -3.16 3.14
CA TYR A 23 -13.20 -4.53 3.65
C TYR A 23 -11.92 -5.12 4.25
N VAL A 24 -10.98 -4.26 4.61
CA VAL A 24 -9.73 -4.69 5.23
C VAL A 24 -10.06 -5.41 6.54
N LYS A 25 -9.38 -6.53 6.76
CA LYS A 25 -9.52 -7.30 7.99
C LYS A 25 -8.27 -7.10 8.82
N PHE A 26 -8.29 -6.12 9.71
CA PHE A 26 -7.24 -5.99 10.71
C PHE A 26 -7.32 -7.17 11.67
N SER A 27 -6.24 -7.96 11.69
CA SER A 27 -6.03 -9.03 12.65
C SER A 27 -5.87 -8.41 14.04
N SER A 28 -6.82 -8.59 14.96
CA SER A 28 -6.72 -8.09 16.34
C SER A 28 -5.77 -8.91 17.23
N SER A 29 -4.97 -9.79 16.63
CA SER A 29 -3.98 -10.60 17.33
C SER A 29 -2.74 -9.74 17.60
N SER A 30 -2.49 -9.45 18.87
CA SER A 30 -1.35 -8.68 19.40
C SER A 30 0.04 -9.28 19.12
N ASN A 31 0.15 -10.28 18.24
CA ASN A 31 1.38 -11.01 17.94
C ASN A 31 1.81 -10.91 16.47
N GLU A 32 1.08 -10.18 15.62
CA GLU A 32 1.48 -9.95 14.22
C GLU A 32 1.93 -8.49 14.08
N GLU A 33 3.25 -8.28 14.06
CA GLU A 33 3.90 -6.95 14.03
C GLU A 33 3.47 -6.04 12.85
N ASN A 34 2.63 -6.51 11.92
CA ASN A 34 2.20 -5.75 10.75
C ASN A 34 0.71 -5.93 10.36
N ASN A 35 -0.21 -6.33 11.24
CA ASN A 35 -1.67 -6.33 10.98
C ASN A 35 -2.14 -7.00 9.65
N GLY A 36 -1.28 -7.81 9.00
CA GLY A 36 -1.49 -8.37 7.67
C GLY A 36 -1.32 -7.40 6.49
N ILE A 37 -0.62 -6.26 6.66
CA ILE A 37 -0.24 -5.33 5.59
C ILE A 37 1.19 -5.66 5.16
N GLU A 38 1.37 -5.99 3.89
CA GLU A 38 2.66 -6.22 3.27
C GLU A 38 2.80 -5.26 2.09
N THR A 39 3.89 -4.48 2.07
CA THR A 39 4.21 -3.58 0.97
C THR A 39 5.68 -3.73 0.64
N ASP A 40 6.02 -3.84 -0.64
CA ASP A 40 7.40 -4.04 -1.10
C ASP A 40 7.65 -3.36 -2.46
N LEU A 41 8.92 -3.05 -2.73
CA LEU A 41 9.45 -2.58 -4.00
C LEU A 41 10.52 -3.59 -4.48
N PRO A 42 10.14 -4.78 -4.98
CA PRO A 42 11.10 -5.82 -5.36
C PRO A 42 11.92 -5.42 -6.59
N SER A 43 11.50 -4.39 -7.31
CA SER A 43 12.28 -3.73 -8.35
C SER A 43 11.97 -2.24 -8.37
N PRO A 44 12.88 -1.39 -8.88
CA PRO A 44 12.69 0.08 -8.86
C PRO A 44 11.41 0.57 -9.54
N ASN A 45 10.81 -0.21 -10.44
CA ASN A 45 9.60 0.17 -11.16
C ASN A 45 8.37 -0.63 -10.70
N GLU A 46 8.48 -1.42 -9.64
CA GLU A 46 7.39 -2.30 -9.21
C GLU A 46 6.96 -1.95 -7.80
N PHE A 47 5.65 -1.85 -7.61
CA PHE A 47 5.05 -1.62 -6.30
C PHE A 47 4.07 -2.73 -5.98
N TYR A 48 4.25 -3.35 -4.82
CA TYR A 48 3.39 -4.41 -4.31
C TYR A 48 2.71 -3.96 -3.03
N PHE A 49 1.42 -4.22 -2.95
CA PHE A 49 0.61 -4.04 -1.76
C PHE A 49 -0.30 -5.26 -1.57
N ALA A 50 -0.24 -5.87 -0.40
CA ALA A 50 -1.13 -6.94 0.01
C ALA A 50 -1.72 -6.65 1.39
N CYS A 51 -3.04 -6.75 1.49
CA CYS A 51 -3.72 -6.66 2.77
C CYS A 51 -5.07 -7.34 2.67
N LYS A 52 -5.28 -8.48 3.36
CA LYS A 52 -6.45 -9.35 3.13
C LYS A 52 -7.78 -8.57 3.21
N PRO A 53 -8.66 -8.67 2.19
CA PRO A 53 -8.61 -9.57 1.02
C PRO A 53 -7.92 -8.98 -0.24
N TYR A 54 -7.32 -7.81 -0.14
CA TYR A 54 -6.76 -7.02 -1.25
C TYR A 54 -5.36 -7.43 -1.67
N TYR A 55 -5.11 -7.28 -2.96
CA TYR A 55 -3.79 -7.38 -3.58
C TYR A 55 -3.69 -6.40 -4.74
N LEU A 56 -2.57 -5.70 -4.82
CA LEU A 56 -2.27 -4.75 -5.87
C LEU A 56 -0.79 -4.87 -6.24
N HIS A 57 -0.52 -5.03 -7.53
CA HIS A 57 0.81 -5.01 -8.10
C HIS A 57 0.81 -4.03 -9.26
N LEU A 58 1.68 -3.02 -9.19
CA LEU A 58 1.77 -1.96 -10.18
C LEU A 58 3.16 -1.95 -10.82
N TYR A 59 3.17 -1.81 -12.14
CA TYR A 59 4.35 -1.45 -12.91
C TYR A 59 4.33 0.07 -13.16
N LEU A 60 5.24 0.77 -12.51
CA LEU A 60 5.38 2.21 -12.57
C LEU A 60 6.25 2.62 -13.78
N PRO A 61 5.93 3.73 -14.46
CA PRO A 61 6.70 4.20 -15.62
C PRO A 61 8.07 4.78 -15.23
N GLY A 62 8.26 5.12 -13.95
CA GLY A 62 9.49 5.68 -13.41
C GLY A 62 10.03 4.87 -12.24
N ARG A 63 11.32 5.03 -11.97
CA ARG A 63 12.01 4.40 -10.83
C ARG A 63 11.63 5.09 -9.52
N VAL A 64 11.14 4.31 -8.57
CA VAL A 64 10.90 4.71 -7.18
C VAL A 64 11.98 4.07 -6.31
N ILE A 65 12.45 4.81 -5.31
CA ILE A 65 13.47 4.35 -4.36
C ILE A 65 12.83 4.43 -2.98
N ASP A 66 12.88 3.33 -2.23
CA ASP A 66 12.50 3.34 -0.83
C ASP A 66 13.59 4.07 -0.03
N LYS A 67 13.30 5.29 0.42
CA LYS A 67 14.17 6.02 1.34
C LYS A 67 13.57 5.89 2.73
N ASP A 68 13.98 4.84 3.42
CA ASP A 68 13.68 4.52 4.82
C ASP A 68 12.18 4.47 5.17
N ALA A 69 11.68 3.24 5.23
CA ALA A 69 10.51 2.79 5.98
C ALA A 69 9.27 3.71 5.92
N SER A 70 8.50 3.52 4.86
CA SER A 70 7.06 3.20 5.02
C SER A 70 6.22 4.20 5.83
N ASN A 71 6.03 5.42 5.31
CA ASN A 71 4.95 6.32 5.76
C ASN A 71 3.56 5.83 5.28
N TYR A 72 3.21 4.58 5.55
CA TYR A 72 1.85 4.09 5.29
C TYR A 72 0.96 4.53 6.45
N LYS A 73 -0.09 5.28 6.16
CA LYS A 73 -1.08 5.72 7.15
C LYS A 73 -2.44 5.23 6.73
N TYR A 74 -3.07 4.45 7.57
CA TYR A 74 -4.46 4.07 7.35
C TYR A 74 -5.38 5.13 7.95
N ASP A 75 -6.24 5.70 7.12
CA ASP A 75 -7.33 6.58 7.53
C ASP A 75 -8.62 5.76 7.63
N ILE A 76 -9.17 5.65 8.85
CA ILE A 76 -10.37 4.84 9.13
C ILE A 76 -11.64 5.46 8.55
N ASP A 77 -11.73 6.79 8.53
CA ASP A 77 -12.91 7.52 8.07
C ASP A 77 -13.09 7.36 6.56
N THR A 78 -11.98 7.35 5.82
CA THR A 78 -11.97 7.16 4.35
C THR A 78 -11.72 5.70 3.95
N SER A 79 -11.39 4.84 4.91
CA SER A 79 -10.98 3.45 4.75
C SER A 79 -9.89 3.27 3.68
N SER A 80 -8.86 4.12 3.72
CA SER A 80 -7.79 4.16 2.70
C SER A 80 -6.39 4.22 3.32
N PHE A 81 -5.42 3.63 2.62
CA PHE A 81 -3.98 3.81 2.86
C PHE A 81 -3.42 4.93 1.99
#